data_AF-A0A7Z8PF73-F1
#
_entry.id   AF-A0A7Z8PF73-F1
#
_cell.length_a   1.000
_cell.length_b   1.000
_cell.length_c   1.000
_cell.angle_alpha   90.00
_cell.angle_beta   90.00
_cell.angle_gamma   90.00
#
_symmetry.space_group_name_H-M   'P 1'
#
loop_
_entity.id
_entity.type
_entity.pdbx_description
1 polymer ?
#
loop_
_entity_poly.entity_id
_entity_poly.type
_entity_poly.pdbx_seq_one_letter_code
_entity_poly.pdbx_strand_id
1 'polypeptide(L)'
;MMARQTVSKVTDDDETKKNVRNLKRTASNAASKGEDVADLAYEELLEQFNALKEDFAALSDSLAKAGKQGAEDVAESARQTGRRAAAKANESAEYAVDQVESTLEEAENFARKRPGTALGIAAGAGFLLALVMSRR
;
A
#
# COMPACT_ATOMS: atom_id res chain seq x y z
N MET A 1 -41.44 59.98 -40.64
CA MET A 1 -40.12 59.39 -40.30
C MET A 1 -40.27 58.61 -38.99
N MET A 2 -39.82 57.35 -38.99
CA MET A 2 -39.35 56.57 -37.83
C MET A 2 -40.40 56.06 -36.81
N ALA A 3 -41.18 55.04 -37.20
CA ALA A 3 -41.81 54.08 -36.28
C ALA A 3 -41.02 52.76 -36.34
N ARG A 4 -39.97 52.61 -35.52
CA ARG A 4 -39.20 51.37 -35.35
C ARG A 4 -38.48 51.34 -34.00
N GLN A 5 -39.18 51.19 -32.86
CA GLN A 5 -38.46 50.86 -31.61
C GLN A 5 -39.29 50.25 -30.46
N THR A 6 -40.37 49.51 -30.74
CA THR A 6 -41.15 48.89 -29.64
C THR A 6 -41.39 47.39 -29.78
N VAL A 7 -41.04 46.77 -30.91
CA VAL A 7 -41.31 45.34 -31.15
C VAL A 7 -40.17 44.40 -30.72
N SER A 8 -38.97 44.92 -30.40
CA SER A 8 -37.80 44.05 -30.12
C SER A 8 -37.72 43.54 -28.67
N LYS A 9 -38.39 44.16 -27.69
CA LYS A 9 -38.20 43.83 -26.25
C LYS A 9 -39.12 42.72 -25.71
N VAL A 10 -40.19 42.37 -26.40
CA VAL A 10 -41.17 41.37 -25.92
C VAL A 10 -40.81 39.94 -26.36
N THR A 11 -40.06 39.80 -27.46
CA THR A 11 -39.64 38.50 -28.01
C THR A 11 -38.37 37.93 -27.36
N ASP A 12 -37.48 38.76 -26.82
CA ASP A 12 -36.24 38.30 -26.15
C ASP A 12 -36.51 37.57 -24.82
N ASP A 13 -37.54 37.97 -24.09
CA ASP A 13 -37.78 37.50 -22.72
C ASP A 13 -38.34 36.07 -22.68
N ASP A 14 -39.09 35.65 -23.70
CA ASP A 14 -39.69 34.32 -23.79
C ASP A 14 -38.74 33.25 -24.32
N GLU A 15 -37.86 33.58 -25.27
CA GLU A 15 -36.80 32.68 -25.72
C GLU A 15 -35.76 32.47 -24.61
N THR A 16 -35.38 33.54 -23.91
CA THR A 16 -34.45 33.46 -22.78
C THR A 16 -35.02 32.57 -21.66
N LYS A 17 -36.31 32.71 -21.32
CA LYS A 17 -36.99 31.84 -20.33
C LYS A 17 -37.12 30.39 -20.77
N LYS A 18 -37.25 30.12 -22.07
CA LYS A 18 -37.27 28.74 -22.60
C LYS A 18 -35.87 28.13 -22.57
N ASN A 19 -34.85 28.88 -22.98
CA ASN A 19 -33.46 28.44 -22.99
C ASN A 19 -32.95 28.17 -21.56
N VAL A 20 -33.27 29.04 -20.59
CA VAL A 20 -32.93 28.83 -19.18
C VAL A 20 -33.63 27.59 -18.59
N ARG A 21 -34.89 27.32 -18.95
CA ARG A 21 -35.60 26.10 -18.52
C ARG A 21 -35.00 24.83 -19.13
N ASN A 22 -34.62 24.87 -20.40
CA ASN A 22 -33.97 23.75 -21.06
C ASN A 22 -32.60 23.49 -20.44
N LEU A 23 -31.79 24.52 -20.21
CA LEU A 23 -30.51 24.42 -19.51
C LEU A 23 -30.67 23.86 -18.09
N LYS A 24 -31.68 24.31 -17.33
CA LYS A 24 -31.98 23.77 -16.00
C LYS A 24 -32.37 22.29 -16.04
N ARG A 25 -33.14 21.86 -17.04
CA ARG A 25 -33.48 20.43 -17.23
C ARG A 25 -32.27 19.62 -17.64
N THR A 26 -31.44 20.11 -18.57
CA THR A 26 -30.23 19.40 -19.01
C THR A 26 -29.21 19.31 -17.88
N ALA A 27 -29.05 20.37 -17.08
CA ALA A 27 -28.21 20.35 -15.87
C ALA A 27 -28.75 19.39 -14.81
N SER A 28 -30.06 19.38 -14.57
CA SER A 28 -30.70 18.44 -13.64
C SER A 28 -30.53 16.98 -14.08
N ASN A 29 -30.67 16.70 -15.39
CA ASN A 29 -30.51 15.35 -15.94
C ASN A 29 -29.04 14.91 -15.98
N ALA A 30 -28.11 15.85 -16.17
CA ALA A 30 -26.67 15.58 -16.11
C ALA A 30 -26.22 15.34 -14.66
N ALA A 31 -26.78 16.09 -13.70
CA ALA A 31 -26.54 15.87 -12.28
C ALA A 31 -27.08 14.51 -11.82
N SER A 32 -28.32 14.15 -12.18
CA SER A 32 -28.89 12.85 -11.81
C SER A 32 -28.14 11.68 -12.44
N LYS A 33 -27.76 11.77 -13.73
CA LYS A 33 -26.91 10.75 -14.36
C LYS A 33 -25.52 10.65 -13.74
N GLY A 34 -24.96 11.76 -13.26
CA GLY A 34 -23.66 11.78 -12.58
C GLY A 34 -23.72 11.06 -11.23
N GLU A 35 -24.82 11.25 -10.50
CA GLU A 35 -25.10 10.56 -9.23
C GLU A 35 -25.32 9.06 -9.46
N ASP A 36 -26.17 8.67 -10.41
CA ASP A 36 -26.41 7.26 -10.77
C ASP A 36 -25.12 6.55 -11.21
N VAL A 37 -24.23 7.22 -11.96
CA VAL A 37 -22.96 6.65 -12.40
C VAL A 37 -21.95 6.52 -11.25
N ALA A 38 -21.95 7.47 -10.31
CA ALA A 38 -21.09 7.40 -9.12
C ALA A 38 -21.51 6.26 -8.20
N ASP A 39 -22.81 6.05 -8.00
CA ASP A 39 -23.35 4.96 -7.20
C ASP A 39 -23.06 3.60 -7.83
N LEU A 40 -23.27 3.44 -9.15
CA LEU A 40 -22.91 2.22 -9.87
C LEU A 40 -21.41 1.92 -9.81
N ALA A 41 -20.55 2.93 -9.95
CA ALA A 41 -19.10 2.77 -9.86
C ALA A 41 -18.65 2.41 -8.43
N TYR A 42 -19.32 2.94 -7.41
CA TYR A 42 -19.03 2.62 -6.01
C TYR A 42 -19.47 1.20 -5.65
N GLU A 43 -20.65 0.76 -6.11
CA GLU A 43 -21.11 -0.63 -5.94
C GLU A 43 -20.17 -1.63 -6.62
N GLU A 44 -19.74 -1.37 -7.86
CA GLU A 44 -18.79 -2.23 -8.58
C GLU A 44 -17.42 -2.29 -7.88
N LEU A 45 -16.91 -1.15 -7.38
CA LEU A 45 -15.64 -1.09 -6.66
C LEU A 45 -15.71 -1.84 -5.31
N LEU A 46 -16.85 -1.78 -4.61
CA LEU A 46 -17.08 -2.55 -3.39
C LEU A 46 -17.12 -4.05 -3.66
N GLU A 47 -17.76 -4.48 -4.75
CA GLU A 47 -17.79 -5.89 -5.14
C GLU A 47 -16.37 -6.41 -5.44
N GLN A 48 -15.59 -5.66 -6.21
CA GLN A 48 -14.20 -6.00 -6.53
C GLN A 48 -13.29 -5.97 -5.29
N PHE A 49 -13.47 -5.00 -4.39
CA PHE A 49 -12.73 -4.93 -3.14
C PHE A 49 -13.06 -6.10 -2.21
N ASN A 50 -14.32 -6.52 -2.15
CA ASN A 50 -14.75 -7.67 -1.37
C ASN A 50 -14.14 -8.97 -1.92
N ALA A 51 -14.11 -9.15 -3.24
CA ALA A 51 -13.42 -10.28 -3.87
C ALA A 51 -11.91 -10.27 -3.56
N LEU A 52 -11.25 -9.12 -3.71
CA LEU A 52 -9.83 -8.97 -3.41
C LEU A 52 -9.51 -9.22 -1.93
N LYS A 53 -10.39 -8.80 -1.03
CA LYS A 53 -10.27 -9.04 0.42
C LYS A 53 -10.35 -10.53 0.73
N GLU A 54 -11.25 -11.26 0.06
CA GLU A 54 -11.39 -12.71 0.23
C GLU A 54 -10.13 -13.44 -0.26
N ASP A 55 -9.64 -13.09 -1.46
CA ASP A 55 -8.40 -13.65 -2.01
C ASP A 55 -7.18 -13.33 -1.13
N PHE A 56 -7.10 -12.09 -0.63
CA PHE A 56 -6.04 -11.66 0.27
C PHE A 56 -6.11 -12.39 1.61
N ALA A 57 -7.31 -12.66 2.13
CA ALA A 57 -7.49 -13.45 3.34
C ALA A 57 -7.04 -14.90 3.14
N ALA A 58 -7.41 -15.52 2.02
CA ALA A 58 -6.98 -16.87 1.67
C ALA A 58 -5.45 -16.98 1.50
N LEU A 59 -4.83 -16.00 0.83
CA LEU A 59 -3.38 -15.92 0.69
C LEU A 59 -2.69 -15.70 2.04
N SER A 60 -3.22 -14.80 2.87
CA SER A 60 -2.68 -14.50 4.20
C SER A 60 -2.78 -15.70 5.13
N ASP A 61 -3.88 -16.45 5.10
CA ASP A 61 -4.04 -17.69 5.88
C ASP A 61 -3.07 -18.77 5.41
N SER A 62 -2.88 -18.92 4.10
CA SER A 62 -1.89 -19.83 3.53
C SER A 62 -0.46 -19.44 3.94
N LEU A 63 -0.13 -18.16 3.88
CA LEU A 63 1.16 -17.63 4.31
C LEU A 63 1.36 -17.77 5.82
N ALA A 64 0.31 -17.57 6.63
CA ALA A 64 0.36 -17.75 8.06
C ALA A 64 0.59 -19.23 8.44
N LYS A 65 -0.08 -20.16 7.74
CA LYS A 65 0.11 -21.61 7.91
C LYS A 65 1.53 -22.03 7.52
N ALA A 66 1.99 -21.63 6.34
CA ALA A 66 3.34 -21.91 5.87
C ALA A 66 4.40 -21.27 6.79
N GLY A 67 4.16 -20.03 7.22
CA GLY A 67 5.00 -19.32 8.17
C GLY A 67 5.06 -19.99 9.54
N LYS A 68 3.94 -20.52 10.05
CA LYS A 68 3.90 -21.25 11.31
C LYS A 68 4.67 -22.56 11.24
N GLN A 69 4.48 -23.34 10.16
CA GLN A 69 5.23 -24.58 9.93
C GLN A 69 6.74 -24.30 9.84
N GLY A 70 7.13 -23.32 9.01
CA GLY A 70 8.53 -22.92 8.90
C GLY A 70 9.09 -22.36 10.21
N ALA A 71 8.30 -21.63 11.00
CA ALA A 71 8.73 -21.10 12.29
C ALA A 71 9.00 -22.19 13.32
N GLU A 72 8.25 -23.29 13.32
CA GLU A 72 8.49 -24.44 14.20
C GLU A 72 9.83 -25.11 13.87
N ASP A 73 10.08 -25.40 12.58
CA ASP A 73 11.34 -25.99 12.09
C ASP A 73 12.55 -25.08 12.36
N VAL A 74 12.38 -23.77 12.10
CA VAL A 74 13.40 -22.77 12.36
C VAL A 74 13.64 -22.62 13.86
N ALA A 75 12.61 -22.68 14.72
CA ALA A 75 12.78 -22.57 16.15
C ALA A 75 13.58 -23.74 16.74
N GLU A 76 13.36 -24.97 16.26
CA GLU A 76 14.15 -26.13 16.67
C GLU A 76 15.61 -25.99 16.22
N SER A 77 15.83 -25.66 14.96
CA SER A 77 17.17 -25.44 14.39
C SER A 77 17.91 -24.27 15.06
N ALA A 78 17.20 -23.19 15.37
CA ALA A 78 17.73 -22.02 16.07
C ALA A 78 18.10 -22.34 17.51
N ARG A 79 17.34 -23.19 18.23
CA ARG A 79 17.72 -23.65 19.57
C ARG A 79 19.01 -24.48 19.54
N GLN A 80 19.13 -25.40 18.59
CA GLN A 80 20.33 -26.24 18.46
C GLN A 80 21.55 -25.40 18.06
N THR A 81 21.39 -24.53 17.06
CA THR A 81 22.44 -23.62 16.59
C THR A 81 22.83 -22.61 17.67
N GLY A 82 21.85 -22.05 18.38
CA GLY A 82 22.08 -21.09 19.46
C GLY A 82 22.92 -21.67 20.59
N ARG A 83 22.68 -22.94 20.98
CA ARG A 83 23.52 -23.64 21.97
C ARG A 83 24.96 -23.82 21.49
N ARG A 84 25.15 -24.20 20.21
CA ARG A 84 26.49 -24.36 19.60
C ARG A 84 27.22 -23.02 19.46
N ALA A 85 26.50 -21.99 19.04
CA ALA A 85 27.02 -20.63 18.90
C ALA A 85 27.42 -20.05 20.26
N ALA A 86 26.61 -20.24 21.30
CA ALA A 86 26.96 -19.82 22.66
C ALA A 86 28.23 -20.52 23.17
N ALA A 87 28.37 -21.82 22.91
CA ALA A 87 29.59 -22.57 23.26
C ALA A 87 30.82 -22.04 22.51
N LYS A 88 30.70 -21.79 21.20
CA LYS A 88 31.80 -21.31 20.35
C LYS A 88 32.14 -19.83 20.54
N ALA A 89 31.15 -18.99 20.88
CA ALA A 89 31.36 -17.57 21.14
C ALA A 89 32.27 -17.33 22.35
N ASN A 90 32.14 -18.17 23.39
CA ASN A 90 33.04 -18.15 24.54
C ASN A 90 34.50 -18.45 24.16
N GLU A 91 34.73 -19.14 23.04
CA GLU A 91 36.05 -19.60 22.58
C GLU A 91 36.65 -18.68 21.50
N SER A 92 35.81 -17.94 20.77
CA SER A 92 36.21 -17.21 19.54
C SER A 92 36.21 -15.69 19.66
N ALA A 93 35.82 -15.13 20.81
CA ALA A 93 35.71 -13.67 21.00
C ALA A 93 37.03 -12.93 20.75
N GLU A 94 38.18 -13.57 20.96
CA GLU A 94 39.51 -12.96 20.75
C GLU A 94 39.93 -12.88 19.28
N TYR A 95 39.32 -13.65 18.37
CA TYR A 95 39.71 -13.71 16.95
C TYR A 95 38.86 -12.84 16.02
N ALA A 96 37.83 -12.18 16.53
CA ALA A 96 36.83 -11.51 15.70
C ALA A 96 37.30 -10.16 15.14
N VAL A 97 38.23 -9.48 15.82
CA VAL A 97 38.56 -8.06 15.51
C VAL A 97 39.32 -7.92 14.19
N ASP A 98 40.27 -8.81 13.89
CA ASP A 98 41.14 -8.69 12.71
C ASP A 98 40.44 -9.00 11.38
N GLN A 99 39.28 -9.66 11.40
CA GLN A 99 38.56 -10.06 10.18
C GLN A 99 37.56 -9.00 9.69
N VAL A 100 37.30 -7.97 10.49
CA VAL A 100 36.21 -7.00 10.27
C VAL A 100 36.52 -6.00 9.16
N GLU A 101 37.77 -5.55 9.01
CA GLU A 101 38.10 -4.52 8.02
C GLU A 101 37.78 -4.94 6.59
N SER A 102 38.14 -6.17 6.20
CA SER A 102 37.89 -6.66 4.84
C SER A 102 36.41 -6.92 4.56
N THR A 103 35.61 -7.19 5.59
CA THR A 103 34.18 -7.48 5.43
C THR A 103 33.32 -6.21 5.39
N LEU A 104 33.77 -5.13 6.02
CA LEU A 104 33.07 -3.83 5.97
C LEU A 104 33.06 -3.24 4.55
N GLU A 105 34.18 -3.33 3.84
CA GLU A 105 34.30 -2.79 2.48
C GLU A 105 33.38 -3.52 1.49
N GLU A 106 33.18 -4.83 1.70
CA GLU A 106 32.26 -5.63 0.91
C GLU A 106 30.79 -5.33 1.28
N ALA A 107 30.49 -5.08 2.55
CA ALA A 107 29.16 -4.68 3.02
C ALA A 107 28.73 -3.32 2.46
N GLU A 108 29.63 -2.33 2.39
CA GLU A 108 29.34 -1.04 1.73
C GLU A 108 29.04 -1.22 0.24
N ASN A 109 29.85 -2.01 -0.46
CA ASN A 109 29.63 -2.32 -1.86
C ASN A 109 28.30 -3.06 -2.07
N PHE A 110 27.93 -3.96 -1.17
CA PHE A 110 26.64 -4.65 -1.20
C PHE A 110 25.47 -3.68 -1.01
N ALA A 111 25.53 -2.79 0.00
CA ALA A 111 24.50 -1.80 0.26
C ALA A 111 24.29 -0.86 -0.95
N ARG A 112 25.39 -0.49 -1.61
CA ARG A 112 25.35 0.35 -2.83
C ARG A 112 24.77 -0.40 -4.03
N LYS A 113 25.10 -1.67 -4.22
CA LYS A 113 24.62 -2.51 -5.34
C LYS A 113 23.16 -2.94 -5.17
N ARG A 114 22.70 -3.14 -3.93
CA ARG A 114 21.38 -3.69 -3.61
C ARG A 114 20.74 -2.96 -2.42
N PRO A 115 20.33 -1.69 -2.59
CA PRO A 115 19.81 -0.87 -1.51
C PRO A 115 18.56 -1.48 -0.85
N GLY A 116 17.66 -2.08 -1.65
CA GLY A 116 16.45 -2.73 -1.11
C GLY A 116 16.75 -3.96 -0.25
N THR A 117 17.72 -4.79 -0.65
CA THR A 117 18.11 -5.96 0.14
C THR A 117 18.82 -5.55 1.43
N ALA A 118 19.69 -4.55 1.38
CA ALA A 118 20.36 -4.02 2.57
C ALA A 118 19.35 -3.44 3.58
N LEU A 119 18.37 -2.66 3.11
CA LEU A 119 17.27 -2.17 3.95
C LEU A 119 16.46 -3.33 4.55
N GLY A 120 16.16 -4.36 3.77
CA GLY A 120 15.45 -5.55 4.25
C GLY A 120 16.22 -6.30 5.34
N ILE A 121 17.54 -6.46 5.18
CA ILE A 121 18.40 -7.06 6.20
C ILE A 121 18.41 -6.22 7.47
N ALA A 122 18.57 -4.89 7.35
CA ALA A 122 18.58 -4.00 8.51
C ALA A 122 17.25 -4.02 9.27
N ALA A 123 16.13 -3.93 8.55
CA ALA A 123 14.80 -4.01 9.14
C ALA A 123 14.55 -5.38 9.78
N GLY A 124 14.97 -6.47 9.12
CA GLY A 124 14.85 -7.83 9.66
C GLY A 124 15.68 -8.04 10.92
N ALA A 125 16.95 -7.62 10.93
CA ALA A 125 17.82 -7.72 12.09
C ALA A 125 17.28 -6.90 13.28
N GLY A 126 16.86 -5.65 13.03
CA GLY A 126 16.24 -4.79 14.05
C GLY A 126 14.95 -5.38 14.61
N PHE A 127 14.10 -5.96 13.75
CA PHE A 127 12.87 -6.63 14.17
C PHE A 127 13.13 -7.84 15.07
N LEU A 128 14.11 -8.70 14.70
CA LEU A 128 14.49 -9.85 15.52
C LEU A 128 15.04 -9.41 16.89
N LEU A 129 15.90 -8.39 16.93
CA LEU A 129 16.40 -7.82 18.18
C LEU A 129 15.27 -7.27 19.04
N ALA A 130 14.35 -6.50 18.44
CA ALA A 130 13.17 -5.98 19.13
C ALA A 130 12.29 -7.10 19.69
N LEU A 131 12.07 -8.18 18.93
CA LEU A 131 11.29 -9.33 19.39
C LEU A 131 11.93 -10.01 20.61
N VAL A 132 13.25 -10.22 20.61
CA VAL A 132 13.97 -10.80 21.76
C VAL A 132 13.90 -9.87 22.97
N MET A 133 14.07 -8.58 22.75
CA MET A 133 14.08 -7.57 23.83
C MET A 133 12.68 -7.35 24.42
N SER A 134 11.63 -7.44 23.60
CA SER A 134 10.22 -7.35 24.04
C SER A 134 9.78 -8.50 24.94
N ARG A 135 10.57 -9.58 24.99
CA ARG A 135 10.27 -10.80 25.73
C ARG A 135 10.86 -10.80 27.16
N ARG A 136 11.46 -9.70 27.59
CA ARG A 136 11.93 -9.44 28.95
C ARG A 136 11.00 -8.45 29.65
#